data_AF-A0A8S2Z3F3-F1
#
_entry.id   AF-A0A8S2Z3F3-F1
#
_cell.length_a   1.000
_cell.length_b   1.000
_cell.length_c   1.000
_cell.angle_alpha   90.00
_cell.angle_beta   90.00
_cell.angle_gamma   90.00
#
_symmetry.space_group_name_H-M   'P 1'
#
loop_
_entity.id
_entity.type
_entity.pdbx_description
1 polymer ?
#
loop_
_entity_poly.entity_id
_entity_poly.type
_entity_poly.pdbx_seq_one_letter_code
_entity_poly.pdbx_strand_id
1 'polypeptide(L)'
;MSSSPHDYIQKGIQNAERATEEDKAHNYEAAIKNYMAAAECLMHAVKYGAMNEQLKQNIRAKVSSYIKRAEEIKATSKNRDEKKKAVTDGGNPKDNKDDDDGDDPDRKRMMRKFEGFNTS
;
A
#
# COMPACT_ATOMS: atom_id res chain seq x y z
N MET A 1 33.02 -11.08 8.69
CA MET A 1 32.60 -10.80 7.30
C MET A 1 32.39 -9.30 7.17
N SER A 2 33.31 -8.60 6.51
CA SER A 2 33.22 -7.17 6.26
C SER A 2 32.21 -6.94 5.14
N SER A 3 30.92 -6.85 5.49
CA SER A 3 29.88 -6.56 4.49
C SER A 3 30.18 -5.22 3.83
N SER A 4 30.32 -5.23 2.51
CA SER A 4 30.71 -4.03 1.76
C SER A 4 29.53 -3.06 1.68
N PRO A 5 29.77 -1.75 1.51
CA PRO A 5 28.70 -0.76 1.33
C PRO A 5 27.74 -1.12 0.18
N HIS A 6 28.26 -1.78 -0.85
CA HIS A 6 27.49 -2.31 -1.95
C HIS A 6 26.45 -3.36 -1.52
N ASP A 7 26.81 -4.28 -0.62
CA ASP A 7 25.91 -5.33 -0.12
C ASP A 7 24.72 -4.72 0.63
N TYR A 8 24.97 -3.66 1.38
CA TYR A 8 23.92 -2.92 2.09
C TYR A 8 23.00 -2.17 1.12
N ILE A 9 23.54 -1.59 0.05
CA ILE A 9 22.72 -0.97 -1.00
C ILE A 9 21.83 -2.02 -1.67
N GLN A 10 22.40 -3.15 -2.07
CA GLN A 10 21.68 -4.19 -2.78
C GLN A 10 20.57 -4.80 -1.89
N LYS A 11 20.87 -5.07 -0.62
CA LYS A 11 19.85 -5.48 0.36
C LYS A 11 18.78 -4.41 0.55
N GLY A 12 19.17 -3.13 0.61
CA GLY A 12 18.22 -2.03 0.70
C GLY A 12 17.25 -1.99 -0.47
N ILE A 13 17.76 -2.17 -1.69
CA ILE A 13 16.95 -2.21 -2.92
C ILE A 13 15.98 -3.41 -2.90
N GLN A 14 16.46 -4.61 -2.56
CA GLN A 14 15.62 -5.81 -2.49
C GLN A 14 14.48 -5.65 -1.46
N ASN A 15 14.77 -5.06 -0.30
CA ASN A 15 13.73 -4.77 0.69
C ASN A 15 12.74 -3.71 0.18
N ALA A 16 13.20 -2.70 -0.56
CA ALA A 16 12.31 -1.68 -1.12
C ALA A 16 11.38 -2.26 -2.21
N GLU A 17 11.89 -3.17 -3.06
CA GLU A 17 11.08 -3.87 -4.06
C GLU A 17 9.99 -4.71 -3.38
N ARG A 18 10.37 -5.54 -2.40
CA ARG A 18 9.40 -6.29 -1.59
C ARG A 18 8.39 -5.38 -0.89
N ALA A 19 8.84 -4.25 -0.33
CA ALA A 19 7.93 -3.30 0.29
C ALA A 19 6.88 -2.76 -0.70
N THR A 20 7.28 -2.49 -1.95
CA THR A 20 6.34 -2.04 -2.99
C THR A 20 5.38 -3.12 -3.45
N GLU A 21 5.81 -4.38 -3.47
CA GLU A 21 4.93 -5.53 -3.77
C GLU A 21 3.89 -5.70 -2.66
N GLU A 22 4.31 -5.67 -1.40
CA GLU A 22 3.41 -5.78 -0.24
C GLU A 22 2.46 -4.59 -0.13
N ASP A 23 2.90 -3.36 -0.45
CA ASP A 23 2.04 -2.17 -0.47
C ASP A 23 0.93 -2.30 -1.53
N LYS A 24 1.27 -2.78 -2.73
CA LYS A 24 0.29 -3.08 -3.78
C LYS A 24 -0.65 -4.22 -3.40
N ALA A 25 -0.15 -5.20 -2.63
CA ALA A 25 -0.95 -6.30 -2.10
C ALA A 25 -1.83 -5.89 -0.89
N HIS A 26 -1.80 -4.62 -0.47
CA HIS A 26 -2.46 -4.12 0.73
C HIS A 26 -1.97 -4.78 2.05
N ASN A 27 -0.81 -5.45 2.02
CA ASN A 27 -0.14 -6.02 3.17
C ASN A 27 0.67 -4.94 3.89
N TYR A 28 -0.05 -3.95 4.43
CA TYR A 28 0.52 -2.72 4.96
C TYR A 28 1.52 -2.91 6.10
N GLU A 29 1.32 -3.90 6.96
CA GLU A 29 2.25 -4.21 8.05
C GLU A 29 3.60 -4.71 7.53
N ALA A 30 3.57 -5.61 6.54
CA ALA A 30 4.77 -6.13 5.89
C ALA A 30 5.45 -5.05 5.05
N ALA A 31 4.69 -4.23 4.33
CA ALA A 31 5.20 -3.12 3.55
C ALA A 31 5.99 -2.12 4.42
N ILE A 32 5.42 -1.71 5.56
CA ILE A 32 6.08 -0.81 6.51
C ILE A 32 7.40 -1.41 7.01
N LYS A 33 7.39 -2.68 7.44
CA LYS A 33 8.61 -3.37 7.93
C LYS A 33 9.70 -3.39 6.87
N ASN A 34 9.35 -3.74 5.63
CA ASN A 34 10.30 -3.78 4.51
C ASN A 34 10.81 -2.38 4.13
N TYR A 35 9.95 -1.34 4.12
CA TYR A 35 10.39 0.04 3.87
C TYR A 35 11.38 0.55 4.93
N MET A 36 11.13 0.24 6.21
CA MET A 36 12.06 0.60 7.29
C MET A 36 13.38 -0.15 7.18
N ALA A 37 13.35 -1.46 6.89
CA ALA A 37 14.55 -2.26 6.69
C ALA A 37 15.37 -1.76 5.49
N ALA A 38 14.72 -1.38 4.40
CA ALA A 38 15.35 -0.77 3.23
C ALA A 38 16.07 0.54 3.60
N ALA A 39 15.37 1.42 4.32
CA ALA A 39 15.92 2.69 4.79
C ALA A 39 17.15 2.50 5.69
N GLU A 40 17.09 1.54 6.62
CA GLU A 40 18.19 1.21 7.52
C GLU A 40 19.41 0.69 6.76
N CYS A 41 19.23 -0.24 5.83
CA CYS A 41 20.32 -0.78 5.01
C CYS A 41 21.01 0.32 4.19
N LEU A 42 20.22 1.18 3.54
CA LEU A 42 20.74 2.29 2.74
C LEU A 42 21.50 3.31 3.60
N MET A 43 21.01 3.61 4.81
CA MET A 43 21.73 4.48 5.74
C MET A 43 23.03 3.87 6.26
N HIS A 44 23.06 2.55 6.51
CA HIS A 44 24.29 1.84 6.85
C HIS A 44 25.32 1.95 5.72
N ALA A 45 24.89 1.80 4.47
CA ALA A 45 25.75 1.97 3.31
C ALA A 45 26.34 3.39 3.23
N VAL A 46 25.55 4.43 3.52
CA VAL A 46 26.01 5.83 3.52
C VAL A 46 26.96 6.12 4.68
N LYS A 47 26.73 5.54 5.86
CA LYS A 47 27.53 5.77 7.07
C LYS A 47 28.90 5.12 6.99
N TYR A 48 28.96 3.89 6.50
CA TYR A 48 30.19 3.09 6.48
C TYR A 48 30.83 2.99 5.09
N GLY A 49 30.16 3.48 4.05
CA GLY A 49 30.67 3.48 2.69
C GLY A 49 31.41 4.75 2.30
N ALA A 50 32.57 4.57 1.68
CA ALA A 50 33.23 5.62 0.91
C ALA A 50 32.40 5.89 -0.36
N MET A 51 31.49 6.86 -0.27
CA MET A 51 30.62 7.28 -1.37
C MET A 51 30.81 8.76 -1.66
N ASN A 52 30.59 9.15 -2.93
CA ASN A 52 30.55 10.55 -3.33
C ASN A 52 29.33 11.25 -2.74
N GLU A 53 29.43 12.56 -2.47
CA GLU A 53 28.34 13.34 -1.85
C GLU A 53 27.03 13.30 -2.64
N GLN A 54 27.11 13.34 -3.97
CA GLN A 54 25.94 13.21 -4.84
C GLN A 54 25.20 11.88 -4.62
N LEU A 55 25.93 10.77 -4.49
CA LEU A 55 25.33 9.46 -4.25
C LEU A 55 24.70 9.40 -2.85
N LYS A 56 25.38 9.95 -1.83
CA LYS A 56 24.80 10.05 -0.48
C LYS A 56 23.51 10.84 -0.46
N GLN A 57 23.44 11.97 -1.19
CA GLN A 57 22.22 12.76 -1.30
C GLN A 57 21.10 11.98 -1.99
N ASN A 58 21.39 11.29 -3.10
CA ASN A 58 20.42 10.45 -3.79
C ASN A 58 19.88 9.34 -2.88
N ILE A 59 20.76 8.66 -2.15
CA ILE A 59 20.35 7.60 -1.20
C ILE A 59 19.49 8.19 -0.08
N ARG A 60 19.88 9.31 0.52
CA ARG A 60 19.08 9.98 1.56
C ARG A 60 17.71 10.40 1.05
N ALA A 61 17.63 10.96 -0.16
CA ALA A 61 16.35 11.32 -0.77
C ALA A 61 15.44 10.09 -0.95
N LYS A 62 16.02 8.94 -1.31
CA LYS A 62 15.28 7.67 -1.43
C LYS A 62 14.81 7.15 -0.07
N VAL A 63 15.68 7.18 0.94
CA VAL A 63 15.34 6.83 2.34
C VAL A 63 14.17 7.67 2.84
N SER A 64 14.20 8.99 2.64
CA SER A 64 13.11 9.88 3.03
C SER A 64 11.79 9.52 2.32
N SER A 65 11.86 9.12 1.06
CA SER A 65 10.68 8.69 0.29
C SER A 65 10.06 7.41 0.86
N TYR A 66 10.89 6.44 1.26
CA TYR A 66 10.42 5.19 1.86
C TYR A 66 9.78 5.42 3.24
N ILE A 67 10.40 6.25 4.08
CA ILE A 67 9.85 6.59 5.40
C ILE A 67 8.49 7.29 5.24
N LYS A 68 8.41 8.30 4.36
CA LYS A 68 7.16 9.01 4.09
C LYS A 68 6.04 8.06 3.66
N ARG A 69 6.35 7.11 2.75
CA ARG A 69 5.36 6.12 2.31
C ARG A 69 4.89 5.20 3.45
N ALA A 70 5.81 4.75 4.29
CA ALA A 70 5.47 3.95 5.47
C ALA A 70 4.56 4.72 6.45
N GLU A 71 4.78 6.03 6.64
CA GLU A 71 3.93 6.89 7.46
C GLU A 71 2.52 7.05 6.86
N GLU A 72 2.42 7.27 5.54
CA GLU A 72 1.14 7.34 4.82
C GLU A 72 0.33 6.04 4.98
N ILE A 73 0.99 4.89 4.81
CA ILE A 73 0.37 3.57 4.99
C ILE A 73 -0.14 3.40 6.43
N LYS A 74 0.65 3.82 7.43
CA LYS A 74 0.28 3.73 8.84
C LYS A 74 -0.89 4.64 9.18
N ALA A 75 -0.92 5.86 8.64
CA ALA A 75 -2.00 6.81 8.84
C ALA A 75 -3.32 6.31 8.21
N THR A 76 -3.26 5.78 6.98
CA THR A 76 -4.43 5.23 6.29
C THR A 76 -4.96 3.96 6.92
N SER A 77 -4.10 3.12 7.50
CA SER A 77 -4.51 1.90 8.22
C SER A 77 -5.28 2.22 9.50
N LYS A 78 -4.81 3.18 10.32
CA LYS A 78 -5.51 3.60 11.55
C LYS A 78 -6.94 4.10 11.30
N ASN A 79 -7.11 4.91 10.26
CA ASN A 79 -8.43 5.45 9.89
C ASN A 79 -9.41 4.37 9.41
N ARG A 80 -8.93 3.20 8.94
CA ARG A 80 -9.80 2.07 8.55
C ARG A 80 -10.31 1.29 9.76
N ASP A 81 -9.50 1.14 10.81
CA ASP A 81 -9.91 0.45 12.04
C ASP A 81 -10.97 1.25 12.80
N GLU A 82 -10.90 2.58 12.79
CA GLU A 82 -11.91 3.45 13.41
C GLU A 82 -13.28 3.35 12.71
N LYS A 83 -13.31 3.11 11.39
CA LYS A 83 -14.57 2.87 10.67
C LYS A 83 -15.19 1.48 10.91
N LYS A 84 -14.42 0.49 11.37
CA LYS A 84 -14.97 -0.84 11.69
C LYS A 84 -15.52 -0.97 13.11
N LYS A 85 -15.14 -0.07 14.03
CA LYS A 85 -15.69 -0.07 15.41
C LYS A 85 -17.05 0.62 15.57
N ALA A 86 -17.59 1.23 14.52
CA ALA A 86 -18.92 1.87 14.56
C ALA A 86 -20.10 0.96 14.17
N VAL A 87 -19.89 -0.34 13.89
CA VAL A 87 -20.97 -1.26 13.41
C VAL A 87 -21.17 -2.46 14.35
N THR A 88 -20.70 -2.41 15.59
CA THR A 88 -20.94 -3.51 16.55
C THR A 88 -21.22 -2.94 17.94
N ASP A 89 -22.43 -2.41 18.10
CA ASP A 89 -23.16 -2.52 19.36
C ASP A 89 -24.66 -2.50 19.03
N GLY A 90 -25.37 -3.57 19.42
CA GLY A 90 -26.85 -3.61 19.36
C GLY A 90 -27.47 -4.56 18.32
N GLY A 91 -27.11 -5.85 18.35
CA GLY A 91 -27.96 -6.88 17.75
C GLY A 91 -29.25 -7.08 18.57
N ASN A 92 -30.42 -6.92 17.95
CA ASN A 92 -31.65 -7.56 18.37
C ASN A 92 -32.10 -8.50 17.22
N PRO A 93 -32.20 -9.83 17.44
CA PRO A 93 -32.56 -10.77 16.39
C PRO A 93 -34.08 -10.99 16.39
N LYS A 94 -34.72 -10.70 15.26
CA LYS A 94 -35.95 -11.32 14.72
C LYS A 94 -36.46 -10.45 13.58
N ASP A 95 -36.40 -10.96 12.36
CA ASP A 95 -37.57 -11.60 11.77
C ASP A 95 -37.18 -12.34 10.50
N ASN A 96 -37.79 -13.51 10.33
CA ASN A 96 -37.80 -14.28 9.10
C ASN A 96 -38.49 -13.50 7.98
N LYS A 97 -38.30 -14.02 6.75
CA LYS A 97 -38.99 -13.78 5.47
C LYS A 97 -38.15 -12.94 4.51
N ASP A 98 -38.07 -13.25 3.24
CA ASP A 98 -38.48 -14.36 2.38
C ASP A 98 -37.72 -14.03 1.07
N ASP A 99 -37.44 -15.03 0.24
CA ASP A 99 -36.98 -14.83 -1.13
C ASP A 99 -37.85 -13.79 -1.86
N ASP A 100 -37.25 -12.78 -2.50
CA ASP A 100 -37.89 -12.13 -3.66
C ASP A 100 -36.88 -11.44 -4.58
N ASP A 101 -36.96 -11.85 -5.84
CA ASP A 101 -36.34 -11.28 -7.04
C ASP A 101 -36.68 -9.78 -7.17
N GLY A 102 -35.76 -8.92 -6.73
CA GLY A 102 -35.86 -7.48 -6.90
C GLY A 102 -35.36 -7.01 -8.28
N ASP A 103 -36.22 -7.13 -9.29
CA ASP A 103 -36.14 -6.45 -10.59
C ASP A 103 -35.89 -4.95 -10.36
N ASP A 104 -34.66 -4.48 -10.60
CA ASP A 104 -34.29 -3.07 -10.55
C ASP A 104 -34.58 -2.44 -11.92
N PRO A 105 -35.65 -1.62 -12.07
CA PRO A 105 -36.04 -1.01 -13.33
C PRO A 105 -35.02 0.02 -13.85
N ASP A 106 -34.00 0.37 -13.07
CA ASP A 106 -33.04 1.41 -13.42
C ASP A 106 -31.86 0.89 -14.27
N ARG A 107 -31.55 -0.42 -14.23
CA ARG A 107 -30.50 -1.00 -15.09
C ARG A 107 -30.90 -1.03 -16.57
N LYS A 108 -32.18 -1.20 -16.89
CA LYS A 108 -32.64 -1.37 -18.28
C LYS A 108 -32.65 -0.05 -19.06
N ARG A 109 -32.64 1.09 -18.37
CA ARG A 109 -32.64 2.42 -19.00
C ARG A 109 -31.25 2.84 -19.48
N MET A 110 -30.19 2.36 -18.82
CA MET A 110 -28.81 2.72 -19.18
C MET A 110 -28.27 1.92 -20.37
N MET A 111 -28.67 0.65 -20.53
CA MET A 111 -28.21 -0.21 -21.63
C MET A 111 -28.64 0.30 -23.02
N ARG A 112 -29.83 0.92 -23.11
CA ARG A 112 -30.43 1.32 -24.39
C ARG A 112 -29.81 2.56 -25.03
N LYS A 113 -28.96 3.29 -24.31
CA LYS A 113 -28.38 4.55 -24.82
C LYS A 113 -27.02 4.39 -25.48
N PHE A 114 -26.42 3.20 -25.44
CA PHE A 114 -25.08 2.96 -25.99
C PHE A 114 -25.04 2.11 -27.27
N GLU A 115 -26.12 1.43 -27.64
CA GLU A 115 -26.16 0.59 -28.86
C GLU A 115 -26.49 1.35 -30.17
N GLY A 116 -26.68 2.67 -30.11
CA GLY A 116 -27.09 3.48 -31.28
C GLY A 116 -25.97 4.13 -32.09
N PHE A 117 -24.68 3.92 -31.76
CA PHE A 117 -23.58 4.70 -32.35
C PHE A 117 -22.61 3.91 -33.24
N ASN A 118 -22.91 2.66 -33.60
CA ASN A 118 -21.99 1.89 -34.46
C ASN A 118 -22.70 1.05 -35.52
N THR A 119 -23.46 1.70 -36.42
CA THR A 119 -23.73 1.19 -37.77
C THR A 119 -23.98 2.35 -38.74
N SER A 120 -22.96 2.76 -39.48
CA SER A 120 -23.06 3.33 -40.83
C SER A 120 -21.80 2.98 -41.59
#